data_AF-A0AAW0YFF9-F1
#
_entry.id   AF-A0AAW0YFF9-F1
#
_cell.length_a   1.000
_cell.length_b   1.000
_cell.length_c   1.000
_cell.angle_alpha   90.00
_cell.angle_beta   90.00
_cell.angle_gamma   90.00
#
_symmetry.space_group_name_H-M   'P 1'
#
loop_
_entity.id
_entity.type
_entity.pdbx_description
1 polymer ?
#
loop_
_entity_poly.entity_id
_entity_poly.type
_entity_poly.pdbx_seq_one_letter_code
_entity_poly.pdbx_strand_id
1 'polypeptide(L)'
;MDSSTCLELALEGERLCKAGDCRAGVAFFEAAIQTGTDDLRTLSAIYSQLGNAYFYLGEYDKAMEYHKLDLTVARTMGDRLGVAKASGNLGNTLKVMGKFKEAICCCERHLSISQELEDKVGEGRALYNLGNVYHAQGKHLGRIGPQEPGGFSDEVKHCLQKAVEYYAD
;
A
#
# COMPACT_ATOMS: atom_id res chain seq x y z
N MET A 1 -2.68 -24.58 18.57
CA MET A 1 -2.92 -23.86 17.31
C MET A 1 -2.21 -24.62 16.21
N ASP A 2 -2.89 -24.94 15.11
CA ASP A 2 -2.27 -25.69 14.01
C ASP A 2 -1.71 -24.71 12.97
N SER A 3 -0.43 -24.38 13.14
CA SER A 3 0.28 -23.49 12.23
C SER A 3 0.34 -24.05 10.79
N SER A 4 0.23 -25.37 10.61
CA SER A 4 0.21 -26.02 9.29
C SER A 4 -1.06 -25.65 8.52
N THR A 5 -2.23 -25.72 9.18
CA THR A 5 -3.51 -25.39 8.55
C THR A 5 -3.60 -23.90 8.19
N CYS A 6 -3.07 -23.00 9.03
CA CYS A 6 -3.02 -21.57 8.73
C CYS A 6 -2.22 -21.29 7.44
N LEU A 7 -1.06 -21.92 7.31
CA LEU A 7 -0.20 -21.78 6.15
C LEU A 7 -0.85 -22.35 4.87
N GLU A 8 -1.46 -23.53 4.95
CA GLU A 8 -2.17 -24.15 3.81
C GLU A 8 -3.29 -23.27 3.28
N LEU A 9 -4.11 -22.70 4.17
CA LEU A 9 -5.18 -21.77 3.80
C LEU A 9 -4.61 -20.50 3.16
N ALA A 10 -3.53 -19.93 3.71
CA ALA A 10 -2.88 -18.76 3.15
C ALA A 10 -2.32 -19.01 1.74
N LEU A 11 -1.71 -20.18 1.51
CA LEU A 11 -1.18 -20.56 0.19
C LEU A 11 -2.29 -20.71 -0.84
N GLU A 12 -3.43 -21.30 -0.46
CA GLU A 12 -4.59 -21.41 -1.35
C GLU A 12 -5.19 -20.04 -1.66
N GLY A 13 -5.28 -19.16 -0.66
CA GLY A 13 -5.68 -17.76 -0.85
C GLY A 13 -4.79 -17.02 -1.85
N GLU A 14 -3.47 -17.19 -1.73
CA GLU A 14 -2.50 -16.60 -2.67
C GLU A 14 -2.66 -17.15 -4.08
N ARG A 15 -2.86 -18.48 -4.21
CA ARG A 15 -3.07 -19.14 -5.50
C ARG A 15 -4.30 -18.60 -6.22
N LEU A 16 -5.41 -18.42 -5.50
CA LEU A 16 -6.67 -17.90 -6.05
C LEU A 16 -6.54 -16.44 -6.49
N CYS A 17 -5.92 -15.59 -5.67
CA CYS A 17 -5.63 -14.21 -6.05
C CYS A 17 -4.77 -14.13 -7.32
N LYS A 18 -3.73 -14.98 -7.45
CA LYS A 18 -2.91 -15.07 -8.67
C LYS A 18 -3.69 -15.56 -9.89
N ALA A 19 -4.70 -16.39 -9.69
CA ALA A 19 -5.61 -16.84 -10.74
C ALA A 19 -6.69 -15.80 -11.11
N GLY A 20 -6.73 -14.65 -10.41
CA GLY A 20 -7.68 -13.57 -10.65
C GLY A 20 -8.96 -13.63 -9.80
N ASP A 21 -9.18 -14.70 -9.03
CA ASP A 21 -10.32 -14.82 -8.12
C ASP A 21 -9.94 -14.30 -6.73
N CYS A 22 -9.80 -12.97 -6.63
CA CYS A 22 -9.48 -12.30 -5.37
C CYS A 22 -10.57 -12.49 -4.32
N ARG A 23 -11.84 -12.67 -4.71
CA ARG A 23 -12.95 -12.85 -3.77
C ARG A 23 -12.83 -14.19 -3.04
N ALA A 24 -12.58 -15.27 -3.78
CA ALA A 24 -12.30 -16.56 -3.14
C ALA A 24 -11.01 -16.51 -2.32
N GLY A 25 -9.96 -15.84 -2.85
CA GLY A 25 -8.69 -15.68 -2.13
C GLY A 25 -8.83 -15.01 -0.76
N VAL A 26 -9.64 -13.95 -0.67
CA VAL A 26 -9.96 -13.27 0.61
C VAL A 26 -10.56 -14.24 1.62
N ALA A 27 -11.52 -15.06 1.22
CA ALA A 27 -12.17 -16.01 2.14
C ALA A 27 -11.17 -17.01 2.75
N PHE A 28 -10.19 -17.47 1.96
CA PHE A 28 -9.12 -18.35 2.43
C PHE A 28 -8.16 -17.64 3.40
N PHE A 29 -7.77 -16.39 3.11
CA PHE A 29 -6.93 -15.63 4.04
C PHE A 29 -7.65 -15.31 5.36
N GLU A 30 -8.94 -14.98 5.33
CA GLU A 30 -9.74 -14.76 6.54
C GLU A 30 -9.85 -16.04 7.38
N ALA A 31 -10.06 -17.19 6.74
CA ALA A 31 -10.02 -18.49 7.40
C ALA A 31 -8.64 -18.80 8.00
N ALA A 32 -7.56 -18.42 7.31
CA ALA A 32 -6.19 -18.56 7.83
C ALA A 32 -6.00 -17.74 9.13
N ILE A 33 -6.48 -16.49 9.17
CA ILE A 33 -6.44 -15.66 10.39
C ILE A 33 -7.26 -16.29 11.51
N GLN A 34 -8.47 -16.79 11.22
CA GLN A 34 -9.34 -17.42 12.22
C GLN A 34 -8.73 -18.68 12.83
N THR A 35 -7.98 -19.45 12.03
CA THR A 35 -7.24 -20.63 12.50
C THR A 35 -6.11 -20.24 13.45
N GLY A 36 -5.50 -19.07 13.22
CA GLY A 36 -4.44 -18.49 14.03
C GLY A 36 -3.07 -19.09 13.74
N THR A 37 -2.02 -18.29 13.96
CA THR A 37 -0.62 -18.72 13.92
C THR A 37 0.20 -17.92 14.93
N ASP A 38 1.17 -18.59 15.55
CA ASP A 38 2.15 -17.95 16.43
C ASP A 38 3.32 -17.33 15.62
N ASP A 39 3.40 -17.61 14.31
CA ASP A 39 4.41 -17.04 13.44
C ASP A 39 3.99 -15.67 12.91
N LEU A 40 4.53 -14.63 13.53
CA LEU A 40 4.29 -13.24 13.14
C LEU A 40 4.69 -12.94 11.69
N ARG A 41 5.65 -13.65 11.10
CA ARG A 41 6.03 -13.43 9.70
C ARG A 41 4.93 -13.92 8.76
N THR A 42 4.41 -15.12 9.00
CA THR A 42 3.25 -15.65 8.28
C THR A 42 2.04 -14.73 8.44
N LEU A 43 1.78 -14.25 9.66
CA LEU A 43 0.67 -13.35 9.93
C LEU A 43 0.80 -12.00 9.19
N SER A 44 2.00 -11.40 9.19
CA SER A 44 2.30 -10.17 8.44
C SER A 44 2.04 -10.37 6.94
N ALA A 45 2.51 -11.48 6.37
CA ALA A 45 2.31 -11.82 4.97
C ALA A 45 0.82 -11.96 4.63
N ILE A 46 0.03 -12.65 5.47
CA ILE A 46 -1.42 -12.80 5.29
C ILE A 46 -2.11 -11.43 5.30
N TYR A 47 -1.79 -10.56 6.27
CA TYR A 47 -2.36 -9.21 6.31
C TYR A 47 -1.99 -8.37 5.09
N SER A 48 -0.74 -8.45 4.62
CA SER A 48 -0.31 -7.75 3.41
C SER A 48 -1.12 -8.20 2.18
N GLN A 49 -1.30 -9.52 2.03
CA GLN A 49 -2.03 -10.11 0.91
C GLN A 49 -3.53 -9.84 0.95
N LEU A 50 -4.14 -9.86 2.15
CA LEU A 50 -5.52 -9.42 2.33
C LEU A 50 -5.72 -7.96 1.98
N GLY A 51 -4.81 -7.09 2.43
CA GLY A 51 -4.85 -5.68 2.09
C GLY A 51 -4.81 -5.47 0.57
N ASN A 52 -3.90 -6.18 -0.12
CA ASN A 52 -3.81 -6.15 -1.57
C ASN A 52 -5.09 -6.68 -2.25
N ALA A 53 -5.61 -7.82 -1.79
CA ALA A 53 -6.81 -8.41 -2.36
C ALA A 53 -8.03 -7.49 -2.21
N TYR A 54 -8.23 -6.90 -1.03
CA TYR A 54 -9.29 -5.91 -0.81
C TYR A 54 -9.08 -4.63 -1.63
N PHE A 55 -7.84 -4.19 -1.81
CA PHE A 55 -7.51 -3.07 -2.70
C PHE A 55 -7.93 -3.37 -4.15
N TYR A 56 -7.64 -4.57 -4.65
CA TYR A 56 -8.06 -5.01 -5.99
C TYR A 56 -9.58 -5.12 -6.14
N LEU A 57 -10.29 -5.49 -5.08
CA LEU A 57 -11.76 -5.56 -5.05
C LEU A 57 -12.43 -4.19 -4.90
N GLY A 58 -11.66 -3.11 -4.69
CA GLY A 58 -12.19 -1.77 -4.47
C GLY A 58 -12.70 -1.50 -3.05
N GLU A 59 -12.48 -2.43 -2.12
CA GLU A 59 -12.86 -2.29 -0.71
C GLU A 59 -11.74 -1.59 0.08
N TYR A 60 -11.51 -0.31 -0.22
CA TYR A 60 -10.33 0.43 0.25
C TYR A 60 -10.26 0.62 1.76
N ASP A 61 -11.39 0.69 2.47
CA ASP A 61 -11.41 0.79 3.94
C ASP A 61 -10.80 -0.46 4.58
N LYS A 62 -11.21 -1.65 4.13
CA LYS A 62 -10.62 -2.92 4.58
C LYS A 62 -9.16 -3.05 4.18
N ALA A 63 -8.81 -2.67 2.96
CA ALA A 63 -7.42 -2.66 2.51
C ALA A 63 -6.53 -1.84 3.46
N MET A 64 -7.00 -0.64 3.85
CA MET A 64 -6.32 0.23 4.78
C MET A 64 -6.16 -0.42 6.17
N GLU A 65 -7.19 -1.08 6.68
CA GLU A 65 -7.14 -1.79 7.97
C GLU A 65 -6.08 -2.89 7.96
N TYR A 66 -6.09 -3.78 6.96
CA TYR A 66 -5.12 -4.87 6.89
C TYR A 66 -3.69 -4.39 6.63
N HIS A 67 -3.48 -3.35 5.82
CA HIS A 67 -2.15 -2.75 5.68
C HIS A 67 -1.64 -2.08 6.97
N LYS A 68 -2.54 -1.53 7.81
CA LYS A 68 -2.15 -1.03 9.14
C LYS A 68 -1.79 -2.17 10.09
N LEU A 69 -2.49 -3.30 10.03
CA LEU A 69 -2.15 -4.50 10.81
C LEU A 69 -0.78 -5.05 10.39
N ASP A 70 -0.54 -5.22 9.10
CA ASP A 70 0.77 -5.62 8.53
C ASP A 70 1.88 -4.69 9.03
N LEU A 71 1.68 -3.37 8.92
CA LEU A 71 2.63 -2.38 9.40
C LEU A 71 2.90 -2.50 10.91
N THR A 72 1.86 -2.78 11.71
CA THR A 72 1.99 -2.94 13.15
C THR A 72 2.81 -4.17 13.49
N VAL A 73 2.53 -5.30 12.84
CA VAL A 73 3.27 -6.56 13.04
C VAL A 73 4.72 -6.40 12.61
N ALA A 74 4.99 -5.80 11.44
CA ALA A 74 6.35 -5.54 10.96
C ALA A 74 7.15 -4.67 11.93
N ARG A 75 6.53 -3.64 12.53
CA ARG A 75 7.16 -2.82 13.59
C ARG A 75 7.48 -3.64 14.83
N THR A 76 6.54 -4.46 15.30
CA THR A 76 6.72 -5.31 16.48
C THR A 76 7.87 -6.30 16.28
N MET A 77 8.03 -6.84 15.07
CA MET A 77 9.15 -7.73 14.74
C MET A 77 10.49 -7.02 14.53
N GLY A 78 10.50 -5.68 14.44
CA GLY A 78 11.67 -4.93 13.99
C GLY A 78 12.02 -5.17 12.52
N ASP A 79 11.10 -5.69 11.71
CA ASP A 79 11.29 -5.93 10.28
C ASP A 79 11.21 -4.61 9.51
N ARG A 80 12.36 -3.96 9.38
CA ARG A 80 12.52 -2.69 8.66
C ARG A 80 12.02 -2.77 7.21
N LEU A 81 12.33 -3.86 6.49
CA LEU A 81 11.92 -4.02 5.10
C LEU A 81 10.40 -4.21 5.01
N GLY A 82 9.82 -5.01 5.91
CA GLY A 82 8.37 -5.17 6.05
C GLY A 82 7.67 -3.84 6.36
N VAL A 83 8.22 -3.03 7.26
CA VAL A 83 7.72 -1.69 7.55
C VAL A 83 7.71 -0.84 6.28
N ALA A 84 8.78 -0.84 5.50
CA ALA A 84 8.86 -0.07 4.25
C ALA A 84 7.74 -0.47 3.26
N LYS A 85 7.60 -1.78 3.00
CA LYS A 85 6.58 -2.32 2.09
C LYS A 85 5.16 -2.02 2.55
N ALA A 86 4.84 -2.28 3.82
CA ALA A 86 3.51 -2.00 4.39
C ALA A 86 3.18 -0.50 4.33
N SER A 87 4.19 0.37 4.48
CA SER A 87 4.02 1.82 4.30
C SER A 87 3.66 2.19 2.87
N GLY A 88 4.35 1.61 1.88
CA GLY A 88 4.05 1.83 0.47
C GLY A 88 2.62 1.41 0.10
N ASN A 89 2.19 0.25 0.57
CA ASN A 89 0.84 -0.27 0.34
C ASN A 89 -0.24 0.61 0.99
N LEU A 90 -0.01 1.03 2.24
CA LEU A 90 -0.90 1.95 2.94
C LEU A 90 -0.96 3.32 2.23
N GLY A 91 0.17 3.84 1.76
CA GLY A 91 0.24 5.09 1.00
C GLY A 91 -0.55 5.01 -0.31
N ASN A 92 -0.44 3.91 -1.05
CA ASN A 92 -1.23 3.68 -2.26
C ASN A 92 -2.73 3.57 -1.99
N THR A 93 -3.12 2.95 -0.87
CA THR A 93 -4.53 2.86 -0.46
C THR A 93 -5.08 4.24 -0.12
N LEU A 94 -4.36 5.00 0.72
CA LEU A 94 -4.73 6.37 1.11
C LEU A 94 -4.84 7.31 -0.10
N LYS A 95 -3.96 7.17 -1.09
CA LYS A 95 -4.01 7.91 -2.35
C LYS A 95 -5.34 7.73 -3.06
N VAL A 96 -5.80 6.48 -3.23
CA VAL A 96 -7.06 6.17 -3.92
C VAL A 96 -8.25 6.70 -3.12
N MET A 97 -8.16 6.72 -1.80
CA MET A 97 -9.15 7.32 -0.90
C MET A 97 -9.11 8.87 -0.88
N GLY A 98 -8.23 9.53 -1.64
CA GLY A 98 -8.09 10.99 -1.66
C GLY A 98 -7.40 11.58 -0.43
N LYS A 99 -6.83 10.75 0.45
CA LYS A 99 -6.12 11.14 1.67
C LYS A 99 -4.66 11.46 1.37
N PHE A 100 -4.42 12.48 0.53
CA PHE A 100 -3.11 12.73 -0.07
C PHE A 100 -2.01 13.04 0.93
N LYS A 101 -2.28 13.84 1.98
CA LYS A 101 -1.26 14.18 2.99
C LYS A 101 -0.74 12.95 3.74
N GLU A 102 -1.65 12.06 4.12
CA GLU A 102 -1.30 10.82 4.82
C GLU A 102 -0.61 9.83 3.87
N ALA A 103 -1.02 9.80 2.60
CA ALA A 103 -0.39 9.00 1.56
C ALA A 103 1.08 9.42 1.33
N ILE A 104 1.36 10.73 1.24
CA ILE A 104 2.72 11.28 1.12
C ILE A 104 3.58 10.81 2.30
N CYS A 105 3.11 11.02 3.54
CA CYS A 105 3.86 10.59 4.73
C CYS A 105 4.18 9.09 4.73
N CYS A 106 3.24 8.25 4.27
CA CYS A 106 3.48 6.81 4.17
C CYS A 106 4.51 6.46 3.07
N CYS A 107 4.44 7.09 1.90
CA CYS A 107 5.38 6.86 0.82
C CYS A 107 6.78 7.44 1.11
N GLU A 108 6.89 8.57 1.80
CA GLU A 108 8.18 9.12 2.30
C GLU A 108 8.83 8.18 3.30
N ARG A 109 8.06 7.57 4.19
CA ARG A 109 8.57 6.56 5.12
C ARG A 109 9.05 5.31 4.39
N HIS A 110 8.35 4.87 3.35
CA HIS A 110 8.85 3.80 2.48
C HIS A 110 10.20 4.19 1.86
N LEU A 111 10.30 5.39 1.29
CA LEU A 111 11.52 5.90 0.66
C LEU A 111 12.70 5.97 1.63
N SER A 112 12.51 6.63 2.78
CA SER A 112 13.56 6.78 3.81
C SER A 112 14.11 5.42 4.24
N ILE A 113 13.22 4.47 4.53
CA ILE A 113 13.65 3.14 4.97
C ILE A 113 14.37 2.39 3.84
N SER A 114 13.87 2.46 2.60
CA SER A 114 14.54 1.83 1.46
C SER A 114 15.93 2.41 1.22
N GLN A 115 16.11 3.73 1.37
CA GLN A 115 17.42 4.38 1.29
C GLN A 115 18.35 3.95 2.42
N GLU A 116 17.86 3.92 3.66
CA GLU A 116 18.61 3.46 4.83
C GLU A 116 19.07 2.00 4.71
N LEU A 117 18.30 1.16 3.99
CA LEU A 117 18.63 -0.25 3.73
C LEU A 117 19.40 -0.48 2.42
N GLU A 118 19.70 0.58 1.67
CA GLU A 118 20.28 0.51 0.32
C GLU A 118 19.46 -0.36 -0.67
N ASP A 119 18.14 -0.51 -0.44
CA ASP A 119 17.23 -1.23 -1.30
C ASP A 119 16.82 -0.36 -2.49
N LYS A 120 17.62 -0.43 -3.57
CA LYS A 120 17.38 0.33 -4.80
C LYS A 120 16.06 0.01 -5.49
N VAL A 121 15.55 -1.21 -5.35
CA VAL A 121 14.25 -1.59 -5.92
C VAL A 121 13.11 -0.97 -5.11
N GLY A 122 13.21 -1.01 -3.78
CA GLY A 122 12.29 -0.33 -2.87
C GLY A 122 12.30 1.19 -3.06
N GLU A 123 13.48 1.79 -3.19
CA GLU A 123 13.67 3.22 -3.43
C GLU A 123 12.93 3.67 -4.70
N GLY A 124 13.17 3.02 -5.84
CA GLY A 124 12.48 3.33 -7.09
C GLY A 124 10.96 3.15 -7.00
N ARG A 125 10.48 2.12 -6.30
CA ARG A 125 9.03 1.93 -6.05
C ARG A 125 8.46 3.04 -5.18
N ALA A 126 9.19 3.51 -4.17
CA ALA A 126 8.76 4.58 -3.29
C ALA A 126 8.69 5.92 -4.00
N LEU A 127 9.70 6.26 -4.82
CA LEU A 127 9.73 7.45 -5.68
C LEU A 127 8.53 7.44 -6.64
N TYR A 128 8.34 6.33 -7.37
CA TYR A 128 7.18 6.18 -8.26
C TYR A 128 5.84 6.34 -7.54
N ASN A 129 5.70 5.80 -6.33
CA ASN A 129 4.50 5.96 -5.53
C ASN A 129 4.29 7.42 -5.09
N LEU A 130 5.34 8.15 -4.67
CA LEU A 130 5.25 9.57 -4.36
C LEU A 130 4.81 10.39 -5.56
N GLY A 131 5.42 10.16 -6.73
CA GLY A 131 5.03 10.81 -7.97
C GLY A 131 3.55 10.59 -8.28
N ASN A 132 3.06 9.35 -8.12
CA ASN A 132 1.65 9.01 -8.30
C ASN A 132 0.72 9.73 -7.31
N VAL A 133 1.14 9.89 -6.05
CA VAL A 133 0.34 10.60 -5.03
C VAL A 133 0.20 12.07 -5.40
N TYR A 134 1.31 12.74 -5.72
CA TYR A 134 1.31 14.15 -6.14
C TYR A 134 0.54 14.36 -7.44
N HIS A 135 0.69 13.46 -8.42
CA HIS A 135 -0.07 13.50 -9.67
C HIS A 135 -1.58 13.38 -9.40
N ALA A 136 -2.00 12.43 -8.57
CA ALA A 136 -3.40 12.23 -8.22
C ALA A 136 -3.97 13.44 -7.45
N GLN A 137 -3.19 14.02 -6.54
CA GLN A 137 -3.55 15.23 -5.79
C GLN A 137 -3.75 16.43 -6.74
N GLY A 138 -2.80 16.68 -7.64
CA GLY A 138 -2.89 17.78 -8.62
C GLY A 138 -4.11 17.62 -9.52
N LYS A 139 -4.37 16.40 -10.01
CA LYS A 139 -5.57 16.09 -10.81
C LYS A 139 -6.87 16.28 -10.03
N HIS A 140 -6.89 15.93 -8.74
CA HIS A 140 -8.04 16.14 -7.87
C HIS A 140 -8.33 17.63 -7.66
N LEU A 141 -7.30 18.41 -7.31
CA LEU A 141 -7.40 19.86 -7.13
C LEU A 141 -7.83 20.57 -8.42
N GLY A 142 -7.26 20.19 -9.57
CA GLY A 142 -7.62 20.78 -10.87
C GLY A 142 -9.07 20.51 -11.30
N ARG A 143 -9.72 19.48 -10.78
CA ARG A 143 -11.16 19.23 -11.01
C ARG A 143 -12.06 20.11 -10.15
N ILE A 144 -11.57 20.56 -8.99
CA ILE A 144 -12.33 21.38 -8.04
C ILE A 144 -12.14 22.88 -8.35
N GLY A 145 -11.00 23.26 -8.92
CA GLY A 145 -10.67 24.64 -9.26
C GLY A 145 -11.36 25.18 -10.53
N PRO A 146 -11.09 26.46 -10.87
CA PRO A 146 -11.59 27.11 -12.09
C PRO A 146 -11.21 26.30 -13.34
N GLN A 147 -12.18 26.07 -14.22
CA GLN A 147 -12.00 25.28 -15.46
C GLN A 147 -11.59 26.15 -16.67
N GLU A 148 -11.10 27.37 -16.43
CA GLU A 148 -10.66 28.26 -17.50
C GLU A 148 -9.33 27.78 -18.08
N PRO A 149 -9.20 27.68 -19.43
CA PRO A 149 -7.94 27.31 -20.07
C PRO A 149 -6.79 28.21 -19.61
N GLY A 150 -5.72 27.62 -19.07
CA GLY A 150 -4.56 28.35 -18.53
C GLY A 150 -4.66 28.77 -17.06
N GLY A 151 -5.80 28.53 -16.40
CA GLY A 151 -6.11 29.00 -15.04
C GLY A 151 -5.85 28.00 -13.90
N PHE A 152 -4.89 27.08 -14.02
CA PHE A 152 -4.57 26.19 -12.90
C PHE A 152 -3.97 26.95 -11.72
N SER A 153 -4.43 26.64 -10.50
CA SER A 153 -3.87 27.22 -9.28
C SER A 153 -2.41 26.82 -9.09
N ASP A 154 -1.68 27.61 -8.29
CA ASP A 154 -0.27 27.34 -8.02
C ASP A 154 -0.08 26.02 -7.26
N GLU A 155 -1.07 25.60 -6.47
CA GLU A 155 -1.08 24.29 -5.81
C GLU A 155 -1.16 23.14 -6.83
N VAL A 156 -1.99 23.27 -7.87
CA VAL A 156 -2.07 22.26 -8.93
C VAL A 156 -0.74 22.15 -9.65
N LYS A 157 -0.16 23.28 -10.06
CA LYS A 157 1.14 23.32 -10.74
C LYS A 157 2.23 22.72 -9.86
N HIS A 158 2.26 23.09 -8.58
CA HIS A 158 3.22 22.55 -7.61
C HIS A 158 3.12 21.03 -7.49
N CYS A 159 1.91 20.48 -7.34
CA CYS A 159 1.70 19.03 -7.27
C CYS A 159 2.21 18.32 -8.54
N LEU A 160 1.89 18.85 -9.72
CA LEU A 160 2.33 18.24 -10.97
C LEU A 160 3.86 18.34 -11.17
N GLN A 161 4.48 19.45 -10.75
CA GLN A 161 5.93 19.62 -10.77
C GLN A 161 6.62 18.60 -9.84
N LYS A 162 6.15 18.48 -8.60
CA LYS A 162 6.63 17.45 -7.65
C LYS A 162 6.51 16.04 -8.23
N ALA A 163 5.41 15.74 -8.92
CA ALA A 163 5.23 14.44 -9.55
C ALA A 163 6.30 14.15 -10.61
N VAL A 164 6.64 15.14 -11.44
CA VAL A 164 7.70 15.00 -12.47
C VAL A 164 9.07 14.78 -11.83
N GLU A 165 9.40 15.50 -10.75
CA GLU A 165 10.66 15.30 -10.02
C GLU A 165 10.80 13.83 -9.57
N TYR A 166 9.79 13.28 -8.91
CA TYR A 166 9.81 11.89 -8.44
C TYR A 166 9.80 10.83 -9.54
N TYR A 167 9.41 11.16 -10.77
CA TYR A 167 9.48 10.24 -11.90
C TYR A 167 10.84 10.27 -12.63
N ALA A 168 11.65 11.30 -12.38
CA ALA A 168 12.94 11.49 -13.03
C ALA A 168 14.12 10.89 -12.25
N ASP A 169 13.91 10.63 -10.95
CA ASP A 169 14.86 9.97 -10.03
C ASP A 169 14.77 8.44 -10.10
#